data_AF-R2VKI7-F1
#
_entry.id   AF-R2VKI7-F1
#
_cell.length_a   1.000
_cell.length_b   1.000
_cell.length_c   1.000
_cell.angle_alpha   90.00
_cell.angle_beta   90.00
_cell.angle_gamma   90.00
#
_symmetry.space_group_name_H-M   'P 1'
#
loop_
_entity.id
_entity.type
_entity.pdbx_description
1 polymer ?
#
loop_
_entity_poly.entity_id
_entity_poly.type
_entity_poly.pdbx_seq_one_letter_code
_entity_poly.pdbx_strand_id
1 'polypeptide(L)'
;MAKSITKEELIEKLMAFVKEKGRPPRLTEFGNSSSINRHFGSYKEFILSQGLVPYRVEPKLLTREEMEQRLKSFIKSKGRTPTQQEFAHTRSIKKEYRNYLGFLKTTGYTLMHIRSQPTPTERHRTAGMMGIKITEEFLLEELAFFVKEYGQIPTAKEFGYSERQIKRYFGSYEKFLHCQGLALHKEEIAPLSKKELVNKLKTFVLIQERLPTEEEFGYLDHVERLYGSFEAFTKENEYEPSLVEKE
;
A
#
# COMPACT_ATOMS: atom_id res chain seq x y z
N MET A 1 -20.93 30.72 46.12
CA MET A 1 -20.77 31.35 44.79
C MET A 1 -19.30 31.23 44.40
N ALA A 2 -18.98 30.68 43.22
CA ALA A 2 -17.58 30.59 42.78
C ALA A 2 -17.06 32.01 42.48
N LYS A 3 -15.94 32.39 43.10
CA LYS A 3 -15.31 33.70 42.93
C LYS A 3 -14.92 33.88 41.46
N SER A 4 -15.55 34.82 40.77
CA SER A 4 -15.24 35.13 39.37
C SER A 4 -13.89 35.82 39.30
N ILE A 5 -12.93 35.22 38.58
CA ILE A 5 -11.65 35.86 38.29
C ILE A 5 -11.86 37.17 37.52
N THR A 6 -11.19 38.23 37.96
CA THR A 6 -11.26 39.56 37.33
C THR A 6 -10.33 39.68 36.13
N LYS A 7 -10.45 40.79 35.39
CA LYS A 7 -9.61 41.07 34.22
C LYS A 7 -8.15 41.32 34.64
N GLU A 8 -7.97 42.05 35.74
CA GLU A 8 -6.68 42.44 36.30
C GLU A 8 -5.94 41.22 36.85
N GLU A 9 -6.64 40.32 37.56
CA GLU A 9 -6.07 39.07 38.07
C GLU A 9 -5.52 38.17 36.94
N LEU A 10 -6.18 38.15 35.77
CA LEU A 10 -5.67 37.42 34.60
C LEU A 10 -4.39 38.07 34.05
N ILE A 11 -4.34 39.40 33.97
CA ILE A 11 -3.18 40.13 33.47
C ILE A 11 -1.98 39.95 34.42
N GLU A 12 -2.18 40.09 35.72
CA GLU A 12 -1.13 39.87 36.73
C GLU A 12 -0.57 38.45 36.67
N LYS A 13 -1.46 37.45 36.60
CA LYS A 13 -1.06 36.04 36.45
C LYS A 13 -0.24 35.81 35.18
N LEU A 14 -0.63 36.43 34.06
CA LEU A 14 0.10 36.34 32.80
C LEU A 14 1.49 36.98 32.90
N MET A 15 1.58 38.19 33.45
CA MET A 15 2.85 38.90 33.61
C MET A 15 3.79 38.18 34.58
N ALA A 16 3.27 37.59 35.65
CA ALA A 16 4.06 36.76 36.57
C ALA A 16 4.65 35.54 35.84
N PHE A 17 3.85 34.83 35.03
CA PHE A 17 4.33 33.69 34.24
C PHE A 17 5.40 34.11 33.23
N VAL A 18 5.19 35.22 32.52
CA VAL A 18 6.15 35.74 31.53
C VAL A 18 7.45 36.15 32.21
N LYS A 19 7.39 36.79 33.38
CA LYS A 19 8.57 37.17 34.16
C LYS A 19 9.37 35.95 34.62
N GLU A 20 8.68 34.88 35.02
CA GLU A 20 9.33 33.64 35.49
C GLU A 20 9.93 32.82 34.33
N LYS A 21 9.19 32.67 33.22
CA LYS A 21 9.55 31.74 32.12
C LYS A 21 10.18 32.42 30.91
N GLY A 22 10.22 33.76 30.87
CA GLY A 22 10.71 34.54 29.72
C GLY A 22 9.86 34.40 28.45
N ARG A 23 8.66 33.82 28.53
CA ARG A 23 7.74 33.60 27.41
C ARG A 23 6.28 33.62 27.86
N PRO A 24 5.33 33.89 26.95
CA PRO A 24 3.92 33.69 27.23
C PRO A 24 3.58 32.20 27.46
N PRO A 25 2.59 31.89 28.32
CA PRO A 25 2.11 30.54 28.51
C PRO A 25 1.30 30.05 27.31
N ARG A 26 1.12 28.73 27.19
CA ARG A 26 0.05 28.13 26.38
C ARG A 26 -1.27 28.19 27.14
N LEU A 27 -2.39 28.14 26.42
CA LEU A 27 -3.73 28.08 27.06
C LEU A 27 -3.84 26.91 28.05
N THR A 28 -3.24 25.76 27.75
CA THR A 28 -3.23 24.59 28.64
C THR A 28 -2.36 24.78 29.88
N GLU A 29 -1.31 25.60 29.81
CA GLU A 29 -0.45 25.95 30.95
C GLU A 29 -1.11 27.03 31.82
N PHE A 30 -1.83 27.95 31.18
CA PHE A 30 -2.42 29.12 31.84
C PHE A 30 -3.77 28.82 32.50
N GLY A 31 -4.60 27.98 31.87
CA GLY A 31 -5.97 27.70 32.28
C GLY A 31 -6.93 28.87 32.06
N ASN A 32 -8.02 28.91 32.83
CA ASN A 32 -9.00 30.01 32.87
C ASN A 32 -9.64 30.38 31.51
N SER A 33 -9.78 29.42 30.60
CA SER A 33 -10.33 29.63 29.25
C SER A 33 -11.68 30.37 29.27
N SER A 34 -12.59 29.99 30.15
CA SER A 34 -13.92 30.59 30.27
C SER A 34 -13.85 32.08 30.66
N SER A 35 -13.03 32.43 31.65
CA SER A 35 -12.87 33.82 32.11
C SER A 35 -12.13 34.67 31.07
N ILE A 36 -11.15 34.10 30.39
CA ILE A 36 -10.41 34.77 29.33
C ILE A 36 -11.33 35.08 28.14
N ASN A 37 -12.12 34.10 27.70
CA ASN A 37 -13.10 34.33 26.64
C ASN A 37 -14.13 35.39 27.04
N ARG A 38 -14.58 35.40 28.30
CA ARG A 38 -15.52 36.40 28.82
C ARG A 38 -14.96 37.82 28.78
N HIS A 39 -13.70 38.02 29.18
CA HIS A 39 -13.12 39.36 29.34
C HIS A 39 -12.38 39.87 28.09
N PHE A 40 -11.86 38.97 27.25
CA PHE A 40 -10.96 39.30 26.13
C PHE A 40 -11.38 38.66 24.79
N GLY A 41 -12.48 37.91 24.74
CA GLY A 41 -12.97 37.23 23.53
C GLY A 41 -12.27 35.90 23.24
N SER A 42 -10.95 35.90 23.22
CA SER A 42 -10.14 34.69 23.02
C SER A 42 -8.78 34.74 23.73
N TYR A 43 -8.18 33.58 23.97
CA TYR A 43 -6.81 33.53 24.52
C TYR A 43 -5.79 34.25 23.62
N LYS A 44 -5.97 34.16 22.30
CA LYS A 44 -5.07 34.83 21.35
C LYS A 44 -5.17 36.36 21.51
N GLU A 45 -6.39 36.90 21.58
CA GLU A 45 -6.63 38.33 21.78
C GLU A 45 -6.14 38.80 23.14
N PHE A 46 -6.33 37.98 24.19
CA PHE A 46 -5.79 38.26 25.51
C PHE A 46 -4.28 38.47 25.46
N ILE A 47 -3.52 37.52 24.90
CA ILE A 47 -2.06 37.64 24.79
C ILE A 47 -1.66 38.86 23.95
N LEU A 48 -2.31 39.08 22.80
CA LEU A 48 -2.02 40.22 21.93
C LEU A 48 -2.34 41.58 22.59
N SER A 49 -3.41 41.65 23.39
CA SER A 49 -3.81 42.88 24.10
C SER A 49 -2.76 43.35 25.11
N GLN A 50 -1.89 42.45 25.55
CA GLN A 50 -0.78 42.75 26.46
C GLN A 50 0.53 43.02 25.71
N GLY A 51 0.48 43.20 24.38
CA GLY A 51 1.66 43.42 23.55
C GLY A 51 2.55 42.19 23.38
N LEU A 52 2.06 41.00 23.73
CA LEU A 52 2.81 39.75 23.66
C LEU A 52 2.47 38.95 22.40
N VAL A 53 3.42 38.16 21.92
CA VAL A 53 3.21 37.24 20.79
C VAL A 53 2.80 35.86 21.33
N PRO A 54 1.68 35.26 20.88
CA PRO A 54 1.27 33.93 21.32
C PRO A 54 2.36 32.88 21.15
N TYR A 55 2.72 32.22 22.25
CA TYR A 55 3.75 31.19 22.23
C TYR A 55 3.27 29.95 21.45
N ARG A 56 4.01 29.59 20.41
CA ARG A 56 3.79 28.38 19.61
C ARG A 56 4.97 27.45 19.81
N VAL A 57 4.69 26.20 20.15
CA VAL A 57 5.70 25.15 20.06
C VAL A 57 5.52 24.44 18.75
N GLU A 58 6.56 24.51 17.93
CA GLU A 58 6.66 23.68 16.75
C GLU A 58 6.65 22.22 17.21
N PRO A 59 5.69 21.39 16.74
CA PRO A 59 5.74 19.98 17.07
C PRO A 59 7.06 19.41 16.56
N LYS A 60 7.73 18.61 17.40
CA LYS A 60 8.93 17.89 16.99
C LYS A 60 8.57 17.06 15.75
N LEU A 61 9.16 17.42 14.62
CA LEU A 61 9.01 16.65 13.38
C LEU A 61 9.92 15.43 13.47
N LEU A 62 9.44 14.33 12.92
CA LEU A 62 10.25 13.14 12.78
C LEU A 62 11.21 13.33 11.59
N THR A 63 12.41 12.78 11.72
CA THR A 63 13.32 12.64 10.57
C THR A 63 12.81 11.54 9.62
N ARG A 64 13.44 11.43 8.44
CA ARG A 64 13.15 10.34 7.49
C ARG A 64 13.41 8.98 8.11
N GLU A 65 14.56 8.84 8.77
CA GLU A 65 15.00 7.61 9.41
C GLU A 65 14.04 7.20 10.53
N GLU A 66 13.60 8.15 11.37
CA GLU A 66 12.63 7.88 12.42
C GLU A 66 11.27 7.43 11.86
N MET A 67 10.80 8.04 10.77
CA MET A 67 9.56 7.62 10.09
C MET A 67 9.69 6.22 9.48
N GLU A 68 10.81 5.93 8.82
CA GLU A 68 11.07 4.62 8.22
C GLU A 68 11.20 3.51 9.28
N GLN A 69 11.93 3.75 10.37
CA GLN A 69 12.05 2.81 11.48
C GLN A 69 10.68 2.53 12.12
N ARG A 70 9.86 3.56 12.32
CA ARG A 70 8.49 3.41 12.83
C ARG A 70 7.62 2.60 11.87
N LEU A 71 7.71 2.84 10.57
CA LEU A 71 6.98 2.08 9.55
C LEU A 71 7.37 0.60 9.57
N LYS A 72 8.68 0.31 9.55
CA LYS A 72 9.21 -1.06 9.63
C LYS A 72 8.76 -1.77 10.90
N SER A 73 8.78 -1.07 12.04
CA SER A 73 8.32 -1.63 13.32
C SER A 73 6.82 -1.95 13.32
N PHE A 74 6.00 -1.08 12.73
CA PHE A 74 4.57 -1.32 12.59
C PHE A 74 4.30 -2.54 11.70
N ILE A 75 4.97 -2.62 10.55
CA ILE A 75 4.83 -3.74 9.60
C ILE A 75 5.26 -5.05 10.25
N LYS A 76 6.40 -5.07 10.96
CA LYS A 76 6.87 -6.25 11.68
C LYS A 76 5.87 -6.72 12.74
N SER A 77 5.17 -5.80 13.39
CA SER A 77 4.17 -6.11 14.41
C SER A 77 2.81 -6.55 13.85
N LYS A 78 2.37 -5.96 12.73
CA LYS A 78 0.99 -6.10 12.24
C LYS A 78 0.86 -6.87 10.93
N GLY A 79 1.97 -7.18 10.25
CA GLY A 79 1.98 -7.85 8.95
C GLY A 79 1.38 -7.02 7.79
N ARG A 80 1.07 -5.73 8.03
CA ARG A 80 0.50 -4.82 7.03
C ARG A 80 1.05 -3.41 7.20
N THR A 81 0.87 -2.58 6.17
CA THR A 81 1.13 -1.14 6.31
C THR A 81 0.09 -0.47 7.23
N PRO A 82 0.48 0.59 7.96
CA PRO A 82 -0.47 1.39 8.73
C PRO A 82 -1.39 2.21 7.80
N THR A 83 -2.54 2.63 8.30
CA THR A 83 -3.30 3.71 7.68
C THR A 83 -2.64 5.06 7.99
N GLN A 84 -2.98 6.11 7.23
CA GLN A 84 -2.50 7.46 7.52
C GLN A 84 -2.87 7.91 8.95
N GLN A 85 -4.04 7.50 9.44
CA GLN A 85 -4.49 7.81 10.80
C GLN A 85 -3.69 7.05 11.86
N GLU A 86 -3.44 5.75 11.66
CA GLU A 86 -2.63 4.93 12.56
C GLU A 86 -1.17 5.39 12.64
N PHE A 87 -0.62 5.85 11.52
CA PHE A 87 0.76 6.33 11.48
C PHE A 87 0.95 7.69 12.16
N ALA A 88 -0.09 8.55 12.12
CA ALA A 88 -0.22 9.76 12.91
C ALA A 88 0.98 10.75 12.87
N HIS A 89 1.53 11.11 11.69
CA HIS A 89 2.61 12.13 11.59
C HIS A 89 2.51 12.97 10.31
N THR A 90 1.31 13.44 9.99
CA THR A 90 1.01 14.12 8.72
C THR A 90 1.90 15.33 8.44
N ARG A 91 2.34 16.08 9.45
CA ARG A 91 3.25 17.23 9.25
C ARG A 91 4.64 16.80 8.78
N SER A 92 5.24 15.81 9.45
CA SER A 92 6.55 15.26 9.08
C SER A 92 6.51 14.67 7.66
N ILE A 93 5.48 13.86 7.39
CA ILE A 93 5.25 13.25 6.08
C ILE A 93 5.06 14.31 4.99
N LYS A 94 4.25 15.33 5.24
CA LYS A 94 4.01 16.41 4.27
C LYS A 94 5.29 17.18 3.96
N LYS A 95 6.14 17.41 4.96
CA LYS A 95 7.42 18.11 4.80
C LYS A 95 8.40 17.29 3.95
N GLU A 96 8.57 16.01 4.25
CA GLU A 96 9.63 15.20 3.63
C GLU A 96 9.21 14.48 2.35
N TYR A 97 7.94 14.08 2.24
CA TYR A 97 7.45 13.20 1.18
C TYR A 97 6.21 13.76 0.46
N ARG A 98 5.83 15.01 0.73
CA ARG A 98 4.64 15.71 0.20
C ARG A 98 3.29 15.18 0.70
N ASN A 99 3.10 13.87 0.73
CA ASN A 99 1.89 13.20 1.26
C ASN A 99 2.19 11.75 1.67
N TYR A 100 1.20 11.08 2.29
CA TYR A 100 1.36 9.72 2.81
C TYR A 100 1.61 8.67 1.72
N LEU A 101 0.97 8.80 0.56
CA LEU A 101 1.20 7.88 -0.55
C LEU A 101 2.63 8.03 -1.11
N GLY A 102 3.16 9.25 -1.18
CA GLY A 102 4.54 9.55 -1.55
C GLY A 102 5.55 8.94 -0.58
N PHE A 103 5.23 8.95 0.72
CA PHE A 103 6.04 8.28 1.74
C PHE A 103 6.10 6.76 1.51
N LEU A 104 4.96 6.11 1.29
CA LEU A 104 4.90 4.66 1.01
C LEU A 104 5.59 4.29 -0.31
N LYS A 105 5.47 5.15 -1.33
CA LYS A 105 6.16 4.98 -2.61
C LYS A 105 7.67 5.02 -2.45
N THR A 106 8.17 5.99 -1.69
CA THR A 106 9.62 6.17 -1.47
C THR A 106 10.22 5.02 -0.65
N THR A 107 9.45 4.47 0.29
CA THR A 107 9.89 3.38 1.17
C THR A 107 9.70 1.99 0.57
N GLY A 108 9.13 1.87 -0.64
CA GLY A 108 8.95 0.59 -1.32
C GLY A 108 7.76 -0.26 -0.84
N TYR A 109 6.90 0.28 0.03
CA TYR A 109 5.76 -0.46 0.59
C TYR A 109 4.44 -0.27 -0.18
N THR A 110 4.52 0.21 -1.42
CA THR A 110 3.38 0.53 -2.29
C THR A 110 2.44 -0.66 -2.48
N LEU A 111 2.96 -1.82 -2.92
CA LEU A 111 2.15 -3.02 -3.17
C LEU A 111 1.53 -3.56 -1.88
N MET A 112 2.29 -3.58 -0.80
CA MET A 112 1.80 -4.00 0.51
C MET A 112 0.64 -3.13 1.00
N HIS A 113 0.70 -1.81 0.74
CA HIS A 113 -0.38 -0.90 1.11
C HIS A 113 -1.65 -1.12 0.29
N ILE A 114 -1.50 -1.34 -1.02
CA ILE A 114 -2.62 -1.68 -1.90
C ILE A 114 -3.28 -2.97 -1.42
N ARG A 115 -2.50 -4.03 -1.19
CA ARG A 115 -3.01 -5.33 -0.73
C ARG A 115 -3.71 -5.27 0.63
N SER A 116 -3.29 -4.34 1.50
CA SER A 116 -3.92 -4.12 2.82
C SER A 116 -5.28 -3.42 2.76
N GLN A 117 -5.71 -2.93 1.58
CA GLN A 117 -7.05 -2.35 1.44
C GLN A 117 -8.12 -3.44 1.51
N PRO A 118 -9.25 -3.17 2.19
CA PRO A 118 -10.22 -4.21 2.53
C PRO A 118 -11.02 -4.69 1.32
N THR A 119 -11.17 -3.87 0.28
CA THR A 119 -11.91 -4.27 -0.92
C THR A 119 -11.08 -4.17 -2.20
N PRO A 120 -11.26 -5.10 -3.16
CA PRO A 120 -10.96 -4.96 -4.59
C PRO A 120 -10.95 -3.53 -5.15
N THR A 121 -12.08 -2.84 -5.01
CA THR A 121 -12.31 -1.51 -5.55
C THR A 121 -11.37 -0.48 -4.92
N GLU A 122 -11.10 -0.60 -3.62
CA GLU A 122 -10.14 0.25 -2.92
C GLU A 122 -8.70 -0.07 -3.31
N ARG A 123 -8.36 -1.34 -3.57
CA ARG A 123 -7.05 -1.72 -4.11
C ARG A 123 -6.80 -1.03 -5.45
N HIS A 124 -7.76 -1.13 -6.37
CA HIS A 124 -7.69 -0.51 -7.70
C HIS A 124 -7.62 1.02 -7.62
N ARG A 125 -8.49 1.64 -6.82
CA ARG A 125 -8.47 3.10 -6.58
C ARG A 125 -7.13 3.54 -6.01
N THR A 126 -6.60 2.83 -5.03
CA THR A 126 -5.33 3.15 -4.38
C THR A 126 -4.15 3.00 -5.35
N ALA A 127 -4.14 1.95 -6.16
CA ALA A 127 -3.16 1.76 -7.23
C ALA A 127 -3.18 2.95 -8.21
N GLY A 128 -4.37 3.39 -8.62
CA GLY A 128 -4.55 4.57 -9.45
C GLY A 128 -4.04 5.86 -8.80
N MET A 129 -4.36 6.11 -7.52
CA MET A 129 -3.85 7.27 -6.77
C MET A 129 -2.32 7.27 -6.63
N MET A 130 -1.72 6.09 -6.51
CA MET A 130 -0.26 5.90 -6.45
C MET A 130 0.41 5.98 -7.84
N GLY A 131 -0.38 6.12 -8.91
CA GLY A 131 0.10 6.18 -10.29
C GLY A 131 0.64 4.84 -10.80
N ILE A 132 0.23 3.73 -10.18
CA ILE A 132 0.60 2.40 -10.66
C ILE A 132 -0.23 2.10 -11.90
N LYS A 133 0.46 1.81 -12.99
CA LYS A 133 -0.18 1.29 -14.19
C LYS A 133 -0.47 -0.19 -13.97
N ILE A 134 -1.74 -0.56 -14.15
CA ILE A 134 -2.14 -1.97 -14.15
C ILE A 134 -1.74 -2.52 -15.50
N THR A 135 -0.55 -3.11 -15.56
CA THR A 135 0.02 -3.79 -16.73
C THR A 135 -0.30 -5.27 -16.71
N GLU A 136 0.11 -5.99 -17.75
CA GLU A 136 0.04 -7.45 -17.80
C GLU A 136 0.82 -8.05 -16.62
N GLU A 137 2.08 -7.64 -16.44
CA GLU A 137 2.99 -8.14 -15.40
C GLU A 137 2.45 -7.91 -14.00
N PHE A 138 1.89 -6.72 -13.73
CA PHE A 138 1.30 -6.41 -12.44
C PHE A 138 0.14 -7.37 -12.09
N LEU A 139 -0.71 -7.71 -13.06
CA LEU A 139 -1.80 -8.66 -12.83
C LEU A 139 -1.26 -10.07 -12.55
N LEU A 140 -0.17 -10.47 -13.20
CA LEU A 140 0.49 -11.77 -12.96
C LEU A 140 1.08 -11.83 -11.55
N GLU A 141 1.82 -10.80 -11.15
CA GLU A 141 2.43 -10.71 -9.80
C GLU A 141 1.38 -10.73 -8.69
N GLU A 142 0.25 -10.05 -8.88
CA GLU A 142 -0.83 -10.02 -7.90
C GLU A 142 -1.54 -11.38 -7.80
N LEU A 143 -1.70 -12.10 -8.92
CA LEU A 143 -2.28 -13.45 -8.89
C LEU A 143 -1.35 -14.43 -8.19
N ALA A 144 -0.05 -14.40 -8.53
CA ALA A 144 0.95 -15.25 -7.89
C ALA A 144 1.01 -14.98 -6.37
N PHE A 145 0.96 -13.71 -5.96
CA PHE A 145 0.89 -13.35 -4.55
C PHE A 145 -0.37 -13.90 -3.87
N PHE A 146 -1.54 -13.76 -4.50
CA PHE A 146 -2.79 -14.26 -3.92
C PHE A 146 -2.75 -15.77 -3.71
N VAL A 147 -2.32 -16.52 -4.73
CA VAL A 147 -2.21 -17.99 -4.66
C VAL A 147 -1.21 -18.40 -3.58
N LYS A 148 -0.06 -17.71 -3.48
CA LYS A 148 0.95 -17.98 -2.45
C LYS A 148 0.44 -17.70 -1.03
N GLU A 149 -0.27 -16.60 -0.83
CA GLU A 149 -0.70 -16.15 0.50
C GLU A 149 -1.91 -16.93 1.02
N TYR A 150 -2.86 -17.23 0.13
CA TYR A 150 -4.15 -17.85 0.50
C TYR A 150 -4.24 -19.33 0.10
N GLY A 151 -3.29 -19.86 -0.66
CA GLY A 151 -3.28 -21.26 -1.09
C GLY A 151 -4.40 -21.64 -2.05
N GLN A 152 -5.12 -20.66 -2.62
CA GLN A 152 -6.27 -20.88 -3.48
C GLN A 152 -6.32 -19.88 -4.64
N ILE A 153 -6.98 -20.27 -5.73
CA ILE A 153 -7.20 -19.41 -6.89
C ILE A 153 -8.30 -18.41 -6.55
N PRO A 154 -8.06 -17.09 -6.69
CA PRO A 154 -9.09 -16.11 -6.41
C PRO A 154 -10.24 -16.23 -7.43
N THR A 155 -11.45 -15.92 -7.00
CA THR A 155 -12.54 -15.58 -7.93
C THR A 155 -12.28 -14.19 -8.53
N ALA A 156 -12.92 -13.85 -9.66
CA ALA A 156 -12.81 -12.52 -10.26
C ALA A 156 -13.14 -11.39 -9.27
N LYS A 157 -14.12 -11.64 -8.39
CA LYS A 157 -14.54 -10.72 -7.34
C LYS A 157 -13.48 -10.56 -6.26
N GLU A 158 -12.85 -11.64 -5.80
CA GLU A 158 -11.78 -11.60 -4.79
C GLU A 158 -10.49 -11.00 -5.34
N PHE A 159 -10.18 -11.28 -6.61
CA PHE A 159 -9.02 -10.74 -7.31
C PHE A 159 -9.14 -9.22 -7.49
N GLY A 160 -10.34 -8.77 -7.86
CA GLY A 160 -10.73 -7.39 -7.63
C GLY A 160 -10.18 -6.34 -8.59
N TYR A 161 -9.54 -6.78 -9.67
CA TYR A 161 -9.15 -5.93 -10.78
C TYR A 161 -10.28 -5.84 -11.80
N SER A 162 -10.39 -4.68 -12.47
CA SER A 162 -11.49 -4.45 -13.40
C SER A 162 -11.48 -5.49 -14.53
N GLU A 163 -12.64 -6.09 -14.81
CA GLU A 163 -12.79 -7.01 -15.94
C GLU A 163 -12.30 -6.39 -17.25
N ARG A 164 -12.44 -5.06 -17.40
CA ARG A 164 -11.92 -4.33 -18.56
C ARG A 164 -10.41 -4.46 -18.73
N GLN A 165 -9.62 -4.39 -17.65
CA GLN A 165 -8.16 -4.52 -17.72
C GLN A 165 -7.76 -5.95 -18.02
N ILE A 166 -8.38 -6.92 -17.34
CA ILE A 166 -8.12 -8.34 -17.58
C ILE A 166 -8.52 -8.71 -19.01
N LYS A 167 -9.68 -8.25 -19.49
CA LYS A 167 -10.15 -8.42 -20.86
C LYS A 167 -9.22 -7.78 -21.89
N ARG A 168 -8.60 -6.65 -21.57
CA ARG A 168 -7.65 -5.97 -22.47
C ARG A 168 -6.41 -6.82 -22.74
N TYR A 169 -5.88 -7.50 -21.74
CA TYR A 169 -4.61 -8.26 -21.86
C TYR A 169 -4.85 -9.75 -22.13
N PHE A 170 -5.88 -10.34 -21.54
CA PHE A 170 -6.12 -11.78 -21.51
C PHE A 170 -7.49 -12.18 -22.10
N GLY A 171 -8.35 -11.22 -22.46
CA GLY A 171 -9.65 -11.48 -23.08
C GLY A 171 -10.78 -11.81 -22.08
N SER A 172 -10.54 -12.67 -21.09
CA SER A 172 -11.49 -12.95 -20.00
C SER A 172 -10.75 -13.33 -18.71
N TYR A 173 -11.44 -13.34 -17.57
CA TYR A 173 -10.86 -13.80 -16.30
C TYR A 173 -10.49 -15.28 -16.35
N GLU A 174 -11.35 -16.10 -16.96
CA GLU A 174 -11.06 -17.52 -17.20
C GLU A 174 -9.82 -17.70 -18.08
N LYS A 175 -9.72 -16.97 -19.20
CA LYS A 175 -8.54 -17.00 -20.07
C LYS A 175 -7.29 -16.53 -19.34
N PHE A 176 -7.41 -15.52 -18.47
CA PHE A 176 -6.33 -15.08 -17.60
C PHE A 176 -5.83 -16.23 -16.71
N LEU A 177 -6.72 -16.93 -16.00
CA LEU A 177 -6.36 -18.10 -15.18
C LEU A 177 -5.81 -19.26 -16.03
N HIS A 178 -6.39 -19.53 -17.21
CA HIS A 178 -5.88 -20.53 -18.15
C HIS A 178 -4.46 -20.21 -18.62
N CYS A 179 -4.16 -18.95 -18.94
CA CYS A 179 -2.80 -18.53 -19.31
C CYS A 179 -1.79 -18.77 -18.18
N GLN A 180 -2.26 -18.91 -16.94
CA GLN A 180 -1.42 -19.19 -15.78
C GLN A 180 -1.37 -20.67 -15.38
N GLY A 181 -2.03 -21.56 -16.13
CA GLY A 181 -2.13 -22.98 -15.77
C GLY A 181 -3.00 -23.25 -14.53
N LEU A 182 -3.84 -22.28 -14.14
CA LEU A 182 -4.66 -22.33 -12.93
C LEU A 182 -6.12 -22.74 -13.20
N ALA A 183 -6.45 -23.20 -14.40
CA ALA A 183 -7.82 -23.60 -14.71
C ALA A 183 -8.12 -25.05 -14.31
N LEU A 184 -9.20 -25.22 -13.54
CA LEU A 184 -9.89 -26.49 -13.32
C LEU A 184 -10.43 -27.03 -14.66
N HIS A 185 -10.12 -28.27 -15.00
CA HIS A 185 -10.57 -28.94 -16.24
C HIS A 185 -12.10 -28.84 -16.47
N LYS A 186 -12.54 -28.42 -17.67
CA LYS A 186 -12.98 -29.29 -18.79
C LYS A 186 -13.45 -28.46 -20.01
N GLU A 187 -12.84 -28.73 -21.16
CA GLU A 187 -13.36 -28.58 -22.55
C GLU A 187 -13.63 -27.17 -23.16
N GLU A 188 -12.70 -26.69 -24.01
CA GLU A 188 -12.88 -26.51 -25.47
C GLU A 188 -11.56 -26.02 -26.11
N ILE A 189 -11.04 -26.81 -27.07
CA ILE A 189 -9.69 -26.72 -27.64
C ILE A 189 -9.64 -25.63 -28.73
N ALA A 190 -9.58 -24.36 -28.33
CA ALA A 190 -9.19 -23.30 -29.25
C ALA A 190 -7.68 -23.40 -29.56
N PRO A 191 -7.22 -23.20 -30.81
CA PRO A 191 -5.80 -23.27 -31.14
C PRO A 191 -5.01 -22.16 -30.41
N LEU A 192 -4.19 -22.56 -29.44
CA LEU A 192 -3.25 -21.69 -28.74
C LEU A 192 -2.12 -21.24 -29.68
N SER A 193 -1.73 -19.97 -29.58
CA SER A 193 -0.58 -19.39 -30.30
C SER A 193 0.75 -19.69 -29.60
N LYS A 194 1.86 -19.59 -30.35
CA LYS A 194 3.22 -19.72 -29.81
C LYS A 194 3.45 -18.85 -28.55
N LYS A 195 3.05 -17.57 -28.62
CA LYS A 195 3.19 -16.64 -27.49
C LYS A 195 2.43 -17.09 -26.23
N GLU A 196 1.23 -17.64 -26.40
CA GLU A 196 0.41 -18.11 -25.27
C GLU A 196 1.01 -19.36 -24.61
N LEU A 197 1.56 -20.29 -25.38
CA LEU A 197 2.28 -21.46 -24.85
C LEU A 197 3.52 -21.04 -24.05
N VAL A 198 4.33 -20.12 -24.59
CA VAL A 198 5.52 -19.60 -23.90
C VAL A 198 5.16 -18.91 -22.59
N ASN A 199 4.09 -18.09 -22.58
CA ASN A 199 3.62 -17.44 -21.37
C ASN A 199 3.17 -18.47 -20.32
N LYS A 200 2.46 -19.53 -20.72
CA LYS A 200 2.07 -20.62 -19.82
C LYS A 200 3.28 -21.31 -19.18
N LEU A 201 4.33 -21.59 -19.97
CA LEU A 201 5.58 -22.19 -19.47
C LEU A 201 6.29 -21.27 -18.48
N LYS A 202 6.46 -19.99 -18.84
CA LYS A 202 7.09 -18.98 -17.98
C LYS A 202 6.37 -18.84 -16.64
N THR A 203 5.04 -18.85 -16.66
CA THR A 203 4.25 -18.80 -15.43
C THR A 203 4.47 -20.03 -14.57
N PHE A 204 4.42 -21.24 -15.15
CA PHE A 204 4.60 -22.45 -14.37
C PHE A 204 5.96 -22.45 -13.67
N VAL A 205 7.03 -22.11 -14.42
CA VAL A 205 8.40 -22.02 -13.88
C VAL A 205 8.51 -20.93 -12.81
N LEU A 206 7.85 -19.79 -13.00
CA LEU A 206 7.84 -18.72 -12.00
C LEU A 206 7.14 -19.14 -10.69
N ILE A 207 6.04 -19.88 -10.79
CA ILE A 207 5.23 -20.28 -9.62
C ILE A 207 5.88 -21.45 -8.88
N GLN A 208 6.31 -22.48 -9.61
CA GLN A 208 6.79 -23.74 -9.04
C GLN A 208 8.31 -23.80 -8.92
N GLU A 209 9.02 -22.79 -9.42
CA GLU A 209 10.50 -22.72 -9.49
C GLU A 209 11.14 -23.95 -10.16
N ARG A 210 10.37 -24.66 -11.00
CA ARG A 210 10.78 -25.85 -11.75
C ARG A 210 10.02 -25.95 -13.06
N LEU A 211 10.51 -26.79 -13.97
CA LEU A 211 9.79 -27.10 -15.19
C LEU A 211 8.56 -27.99 -14.91
N PRO A 212 7.45 -27.77 -15.62
CA PRO A 212 6.35 -28.72 -15.64
C PRO A 212 6.77 -30.00 -16.35
N THR A 213 6.27 -31.14 -15.88
CA THR A 213 6.23 -32.36 -16.69
C THR A 213 5.22 -32.20 -17.84
N GLU A 214 5.31 -33.06 -18.85
CA GLU A 214 4.39 -33.07 -20.00
C GLU A 214 2.91 -33.17 -19.55
N GLU A 215 2.64 -34.03 -18.57
CA GLU A 215 1.32 -34.22 -17.97
C GLU A 215 0.85 -32.97 -17.20
N GLU A 216 1.75 -32.35 -16.43
CA GLU A 216 1.43 -31.12 -15.68
C GLU A 216 1.22 -29.90 -16.60
N PHE A 217 1.88 -29.87 -17.76
CA PHE A 217 1.73 -28.78 -18.71
C PHE A 217 0.39 -28.86 -19.45
N GLY A 218 -0.06 -30.07 -19.82
CA GLY A 218 -1.43 -30.31 -20.30
C GLY A 218 -1.79 -29.70 -21.66
N TYR A 219 -0.81 -29.23 -22.45
CA TYR A 219 -1.00 -28.61 -23.77
C TYR A 219 -0.20 -29.29 -24.89
N LEU A 220 0.10 -30.59 -24.75
CA LEU A 220 1.00 -31.33 -25.64
C LEU A 220 0.58 -31.24 -27.10
N ASP A 221 -0.70 -31.43 -27.43
CA ASP A 221 -1.21 -31.33 -28.81
C ASP A 221 -0.89 -30.00 -29.50
N HIS A 222 -0.88 -28.90 -28.74
CA HIS A 222 -0.54 -27.57 -29.27
C HIS A 222 0.97 -27.37 -29.38
N VAL A 223 1.72 -27.91 -28.42
CA VAL A 223 3.18 -27.86 -28.40
C VAL A 223 3.74 -28.68 -29.55
N GLU A 224 3.29 -29.92 -29.74
CA GLU A 224 3.68 -30.78 -30.85
C GLU A 224 3.38 -30.13 -32.20
N ARG A 225 2.22 -29.51 -32.36
CA ARG A 225 1.83 -28.83 -33.61
C ARG A 225 2.74 -27.64 -33.96
N LEU A 226 3.22 -26.88 -32.97
CA LEU A 226 3.92 -25.62 -33.18
C LEU A 226 5.44 -25.69 -33.00
N TYR A 227 5.91 -26.66 -32.21
CA TYR A 227 7.30 -26.83 -31.78
C TYR A 227 7.82 -28.26 -32.00
N GLY A 228 6.97 -29.21 -32.36
CA GLY A 228 7.34 -30.59 -32.65
C GLY A 228 7.37 -31.49 -31.41
N SER A 229 8.00 -31.05 -30.32
CA SER A 229 8.01 -31.78 -29.05
C SER A 229 8.06 -30.83 -27.85
N PHE A 230 7.72 -31.36 -26.66
CA PHE A 230 7.82 -30.59 -25.42
C PHE A 230 9.27 -30.19 -25.10
N GLU A 231 10.24 -31.09 -25.32
CA GLU A 231 11.66 -30.78 -25.19
C GLU A 231 12.14 -29.68 -26.16
N ALA A 232 11.68 -29.71 -27.42
CA ALA A 232 12.03 -28.68 -28.39
C ALA A 232 11.46 -27.32 -27.97
N PHE A 233 10.23 -27.32 -27.44
CA PHE A 233 9.57 -26.15 -26.90
C PHE A 233 10.30 -25.54 -25.69
N THR A 234 10.70 -26.35 -24.71
CA THR A 234 11.44 -25.82 -23.55
C THR A 234 12.82 -25.29 -23.98
N LYS A 235 13.52 -26.03 -24.84
CA LYS A 235 14.85 -25.64 -25.35
C LYS A 235 14.83 -24.35 -26.18
N GLU A 236 13.84 -24.17 -27.05
CA GLU A 236 13.67 -22.94 -27.85
C GLU A 236 13.37 -21.72 -26.96
N ASN A 237 12.84 -21.94 -25.76
CA ASN A 237 12.50 -20.90 -24.80
C ASN A 237 13.51 -20.77 -23.65
N GLU A 238 14.74 -21.26 -23.84
CA GLU A 238 15.86 -21.16 -22.88
C GLU A 238 15.62 -21.90 -21.56
N TYR A 239 14.76 -22.93 -21.57
CA TYR A 239 14.53 -23.82 -20.44
C TYR A 239 15.06 -25.22 -20.76
N GLU A 240 16.16 -25.63 -20.13
CA GLU A 240 16.68 -27.00 -20.28
C GLU A 240 15.91 -27.97 -19.38
N PRO A 241 15.39 -29.10 -19.92
CA PRO A 241 14.84 -30.16 -19.09
C PRO A 241 15.96 -30.68 -18.20
N SER A 242 15.82 -30.53 -16.87
CA SER A 242 16.70 -31.25 -15.95
C SER A 242 16.41 -32.73 -16.13
N LEU A 243 17.39 -33.47 -16.67
CA LEU A 243 17.37 -34.92 -16.77
C LEU A 243 17.23 -35.50 -15.37
N VAL A 244 15.99 -35.72 -14.93
CA VAL A 244 15.71 -36.58 -13.78
C VAL A 244 15.75 -37.99 -14.34
N GLU A 245 16.89 -38.64 -14.16
CA GLU A 245 17.07 -40.07 -14.38
C GLU A 245 15.96 -40.82 -13.63
N LYS A 246 15.12 -41.54 -14.38
CA LYS A 246 14.14 -42.47 -13.83
C LYS A 246 14.90 -43.71 -13.35
N GLU A 247 15.04 -43.88 -12.03
CA GLU A 247 15.29 -45.19 -11.40
C GLU A 247 14.00 -46.02 -11.33
#